data_AF-A0A5A9PNZ4-F1
#
_entry.id   AF-A0A5A9PNZ4-F1
#
_cell.length_a   1.000
_cell.length_b   1.000
_cell.length_c   1.000
_cell.angle_alpha   90.00
_cell.angle_beta   90.00
_cell.angle_gamma   90.00
#
_symmetry.space_group_name_H-M   'P 1'
#
loop_
_entity.id
_entity.type
_entity.pdbx_description
1 polymer ?
#
loop_
_entity_poly.entity_id
_entity_poly.type
_entity_poly.pdbx_seq_one_letter_code
_entity_poly.pdbx_strand_id
1 'polypeptide(L)'
;MTLNKGDKFRNMDKRRGSMPFPVHLQNLHRRSMPVDDRELRSMPAEGTGQLSSLMRYNPGEEHRNSCVSDSSDSVISSGSDSEGQIYKVVLLGEHGVGKSSLARIFGGVEDSSDCEETGNTYDRSLIVDDEETSILLYDIWEQDNSGWLKDQCMRMGDAYIIVYSVTDKSSFEKASELRIQLRRARQSENIPIILVGNKSDLVRSREVSKDEGSACAVVFDCKFIETSASLHHNVRDLFEGIVRQIRLRKDSKEENARRMANCKRRESISKKAKRFLGRMVARKNKKMAFRQKSKSCHDLSVL
;
A
#
# COMPACT_ATOMS: atom_id res chain seq x y z
N MET A 1 71.81 -32.06 10.94
CA MET A 1 72.97 -31.16 10.70
C MET A 1 73.11 -30.95 9.19
N THR A 2 73.75 -29.84 8.74
CA THR A 2 74.30 -29.59 7.37
C THR A 2 73.46 -30.01 6.14
N LEU A 3 72.83 -29.15 5.34
CA LEU A 3 73.31 -27.98 4.54
C LEU A 3 74.39 -28.24 3.48
N ASN A 4 74.00 -28.15 2.20
CA ASN A 4 74.69 -27.53 1.04
C ASN A 4 73.64 -27.37 -0.10
N LYS A 5 73.49 -26.30 -0.90
CA LYS A 5 74.33 -25.21 -1.50
C LYS A 5 74.89 -25.50 -2.90
N GLY A 6 74.80 -24.50 -3.80
CA GLY A 6 75.30 -24.48 -5.19
C GLY A 6 74.16 -24.44 -6.23
N ASP A 7 73.60 -23.30 -6.64
CA ASP A 7 74.14 -22.16 -7.40
C ASP A 7 74.74 -22.49 -8.78
N LYS A 8 74.04 -22.09 -9.87
CA LYS A 8 74.48 -20.94 -10.72
C LYS A 8 73.54 -20.55 -11.86
N PHE A 9 73.58 -19.25 -12.18
CA PHE A 9 72.89 -18.57 -13.29
C PHE A 9 73.33 -19.04 -14.68
N ARG A 10 72.43 -18.90 -15.67
CA ARG A 10 72.76 -18.19 -16.92
C ARG A 10 71.54 -17.47 -17.50
N ASN A 11 71.77 -16.31 -18.12
CA ASN A 11 70.76 -15.38 -18.62
C ASN A 11 71.25 -14.80 -19.96
N MET A 12 70.44 -14.88 -21.04
CA MET A 12 70.67 -14.23 -22.35
C MET A 12 69.36 -14.03 -23.16
N ASP A 13 68.51 -13.12 -22.70
CA ASP A 13 68.18 -11.83 -23.35
C ASP A 13 68.27 -11.65 -24.90
N LYS A 14 67.34 -10.84 -25.46
CA LYS A 14 67.18 -10.33 -26.86
C LYS A 14 66.75 -11.36 -27.93
N ARG A 15 65.94 -11.06 -28.96
CA ARG A 15 65.24 -9.85 -29.53
C ARG A 15 64.15 -10.38 -30.53
N ARG A 16 63.27 -9.65 -31.26
CA ARG A 16 63.00 -8.23 -31.61
C ARG A 16 61.53 -8.13 -32.12
N GLY A 17 60.87 -6.95 -32.10
CA GLY A 17 59.64 -6.72 -32.90
C GLY A 17 58.79 -5.51 -32.46
N SER A 18 58.56 -4.53 -33.34
CA SER A 18 57.86 -3.27 -33.00
C SER A 18 57.46 -2.45 -34.25
N MET A 19 56.20 -2.01 -34.37
CA MET A 19 55.73 -0.95 -35.30
C MET A 19 54.46 -0.24 -34.78
N PRO A 20 54.30 1.10 -34.93
CA PRO A 20 53.10 1.84 -34.54
C PRO A 20 52.46 2.73 -35.66
N PHE A 21 51.12 2.87 -35.62
CA PHE A 21 50.27 3.90 -36.28
C PHE A 21 50.34 4.04 -37.84
N PRO A 22 49.26 4.52 -38.49
CA PRO A 22 49.04 5.98 -38.62
C PRO A 22 47.58 6.43 -38.41
N VAL A 23 47.38 7.75 -38.36
CA VAL A 23 46.08 8.43 -38.47
C VAL A 23 46.07 9.22 -39.78
N HIS A 24 44.93 9.28 -40.48
CA HIS A 24 44.70 10.32 -41.49
C HIS A 24 43.29 10.90 -41.39
N LEU A 25 43.16 12.16 -41.82
CA LEU A 25 42.00 13.02 -41.64
C LEU A 25 41.44 13.40 -43.02
N GLN A 26 40.12 13.36 -43.20
CA GLN A 26 39.48 14.15 -44.24
C GLN A 26 38.05 14.53 -43.85
N ASN A 27 37.83 15.83 -43.63
CA ASN A 27 36.51 16.45 -43.70
C ASN A 27 36.02 16.42 -45.15
N LEU A 28 34.71 16.60 -45.38
CA LEU A 28 34.15 17.51 -46.41
C LEU A 28 32.62 17.71 -46.22
N HIS A 29 32.18 18.97 -46.36
CA HIS A 29 30.81 19.44 -46.66
C HIS A 29 29.59 18.99 -45.81
N ARG A 30 29.45 19.64 -44.65
CA ARG A 30 28.45 20.71 -44.43
C ARG A 30 27.32 20.84 -45.49
N ARG A 31 26.06 20.54 -45.11
CA ARG A 31 24.89 21.32 -45.54
C ARG A 31 23.75 21.26 -44.51
N SER A 32 23.29 22.44 -44.09
CA SER A 32 22.17 22.66 -43.18
C SER A 32 21.20 23.64 -43.82
N MET A 33 19.92 23.29 -43.96
CA MET A 33 18.82 24.23 -44.23
C MET A 33 17.53 23.73 -43.53
N PRO A 34 16.53 24.59 -43.27
CA PRO A 34 15.66 24.44 -42.10
C PRO A 34 14.15 24.40 -42.40
N VAL A 35 13.38 24.07 -41.35
CA VAL A 35 11.92 24.22 -41.12
C VAL A 35 10.94 23.80 -42.22
N ASP A 36 9.96 22.98 -41.85
CA ASP A 36 8.57 23.43 -41.96
C ASP A 36 7.72 22.82 -40.83
N ASP A 37 6.57 23.43 -40.53
CA ASP A 37 5.70 23.10 -39.37
C ASP A 37 4.25 22.85 -39.83
N ARG A 38 3.49 21.97 -39.13
CA ARG A 38 2.18 21.35 -39.56
C ARG A 38 2.28 20.48 -40.83
N GLU A 39 1.88 19.21 -40.87
CA GLU A 39 0.56 18.62 -40.59
C GLU A 39 0.73 17.11 -40.26
N LEU A 40 0.29 16.63 -39.09
CA LEU A 40 -1.03 16.04 -38.77
C LEU A 40 -1.24 14.54 -39.14
N ARG A 41 -1.47 13.77 -38.06
CA ARG A 41 -2.22 12.49 -37.91
C ARG A 41 -1.49 11.14 -37.91
N SER A 42 -1.73 10.45 -36.78
CA SER A 42 -1.93 9.00 -36.58
C SER A 42 -0.80 8.02 -36.87
N MET A 43 -0.19 7.54 -35.78
CA MET A 43 -0.35 6.15 -35.30
C MET A 43 -0.49 6.15 -33.76
N PRO A 44 -1.09 5.12 -33.12
CA PRO A 44 -1.42 5.14 -31.69
C PRO A 44 -0.25 4.75 -30.78
N ALA A 45 -0.33 5.17 -29.51
CA ALA A 45 0.57 4.70 -28.44
C ALA A 45 -0.05 3.47 -27.74
N GLU A 46 0.32 2.28 -28.19
CA GLU A 46 -0.04 1.03 -27.49
C GLU A 46 0.85 0.84 -26.26
N GLY A 47 0.24 0.68 -25.08
CA GLY A 47 0.94 0.43 -23.82
C GLY A 47 0.21 0.92 -22.56
N THR A 48 -0.36 2.13 -22.58
CA THR A 48 -1.01 2.73 -21.38
C THR A 48 -2.47 2.30 -21.17
N GLY A 49 -3.14 1.79 -22.21
CA GLY A 49 -4.57 1.45 -22.16
C GLY A 49 -4.90 0.30 -21.19
N GLN A 50 -4.11 -0.78 -21.20
CA GLN A 50 -4.42 -2.00 -20.43
C GLN A 50 -4.40 -1.76 -18.91
N LEU A 51 -3.37 -1.09 -18.39
CA LEU A 51 -3.30 -0.70 -16.97
C LEU A 51 -4.48 0.19 -16.57
N SER A 52 -4.94 1.08 -17.46
CA SER A 52 -6.12 1.94 -17.20
C SER A 52 -7.46 1.19 -17.20
N SER A 53 -7.47 -0.05 -17.70
CA SER A 53 -8.62 -0.96 -17.71
C SER A 53 -8.66 -1.80 -16.44
N LEU A 54 -7.52 -2.40 -16.06
CA LEU A 54 -7.38 -3.17 -14.80
C LEU A 54 -7.79 -2.35 -13.57
N MET A 55 -7.50 -1.04 -13.58
CA MET A 55 -7.84 -0.11 -12.50
C MET A 55 -9.32 0.31 -12.44
N ARG A 56 -10.16 -0.13 -13.38
CA ARG A 56 -11.62 0.16 -13.40
C ARG A 56 -12.50 -1.03 -13.03
N TYR A 57 -11.93 -2.23 -12.85
CA TYR A 57 -12.74 -3.41 -12.56
C TYR A 57 -13.47 -3.26 -11.21
N ASN A 58 -14.79 -3.43 -11.25
CA ASN A 58 -15.70 -3.20 -10.13
C ASN A 58 -16.90 -4.16 -10.31
N PRO A 59 -16.89 -5.35 -9.68
CA PRO A 59 -17.74 -6.49 -10.08
C PRO A 59 -19.19 -6.40 -9.55
N GLY A 60 -19.86 -5.25 -9.72
CA GLY A 60 -21.12 -4.93 -9.06
C GLY A 60 -22.28 -4.45 -9.95
N GLU A 61 -22.14 -4.40 -11.28
CA GLU A 61 -23.17 -3.85 -12.17
C GLU A 61 -23.55 -4.77 -13.36
N GLU A 62 -24.38 -5.77 -13.10
CA GLU A 62 -25.34 -6.26 -14.11
C GLU A 62 -26.75 -6.37 -13.51
N HIS A 63 -27.78 -6.05 -14.32
CA HIS A 63 -29.22 -6.26 -14.07
C HIS A 63 -29.81 -5.55 -12.81
N ARG A 64 -30.39 -4.33 -12.92
CA ARG A 64 -31.66 -4.06 -13.63
C ARG A 64 -32.01 -2.56 -13.69
N ASN A 65 -32.43 -2.07 -14.85
CA ASN A 65 -33.04 -0.74 -15.02
C ASN A 65 -34.57 -0.83 -15.14
N SER A 66 -35.33 -0.48 -14.08
CA SER A 66 -36.77 -0.20 -14.20
C SER A 66 -37.36 0.62 -13.03
N CYS A 67 -37.31 1.95 -13.19
CA CYS A 67 -38.36 2.94 -12.88
C CYS A 67 -39.09 3.06 -11.50
N VAL A 68 -39.52 4.31 -11.27
CA VAL A 68 -40.58 4.82 -10.38
C VAL A 68 -40.18 5.19 -8.95
N SER A 69 -40.50 6.45 -8.59
CA SER A 69 -40.41 7.01 -7.24
C SER A 69 -41.78 7.04 -6.57
N ASP A 70 -41.87 6.71 -5.27
CA ASP A 70 -42.55 7.57 -4.28
C ASP A 70 -42.18 7.20 -2.83
N SER A 71 -42.18 8.23 -1.97
CA SER A 71 -42.49 8.23 -0.54
C SER A 71 -41.63 7.45 0.46
N SER A 72 -41.70 7.95 1.71
CA SER A 72 -40.96 7.44 2.87
C SER A 72 -41.90 6.72 3.83
N ASP A 73 -41.43 5.64 4.45
CA ASP A 73 -41.56 5.54 5.91
C ASP A 73 -40.50 4.61 6.52
N SER A 74 -40.31 4.68 7.84
CA SER A 74 -39.08 4.17 8.47
C SER A 74 -39.16 2.74 9.03
N VAL A 75 -38.19 1.90 8.65
CA VAL A 75 -37.64 0.83 9.50
C VAL A 75 -36.12 0.90 9.49
N ILE A 76 -35.49 1.02 10.66
CA ILE A 76 -34.05 0.77 10.79
C ILE A 76 -33.88 -0.74 10.93
N SER A 77 -33.83 -1.43 9.80
CA SER A 77 -33.38 -2.83 9.78
C SER A 77 -31.90 -2.84 10.17
N SER A 78 -31.57 -3.47 11.30
CA SER A 78 -30.18 -3.78 11.66
C SER A 78 -29.69 -5.03 10.92
N GLY A 79 -30.08 -5.17 9.65
CA GLY A 79 -29.46 -6.11 8.74
C GLY A 79 -28.06 -5.60 8.44
N SER A 80 -27.05 -6.32 8.91
CA SER A 80 -25.74 -6.27 8.26
C SER A 80 -25.90 -6.96 6.91
N ASP A 81 -26.11 -6.19 5.86
CA ASP A 81 -25.93 -6.68 4.50
C ASP A 81 -24.45 -7.05 4.35
N SER A 82 -24.16 -8.34 4.54
CA SER A 82 -22.87 -8.95 4.23
C SER A 82 -22.74 -9.12 2.71
N GLU A 83 -22.86 -8.01 1.98
CA GLU A 83 -22.26 -7.91 0.65
C GLU A 83 -20.79 -8.29 0.80
N GLY A 84 -20.35 -9.33 0.08
CA GLY A 84 -19.03 -9.94 0.27
C GLY A 84 -17.92 -8.90 0.17
N GLN A 85 -17.30 -8.55 1.30
CA GLN A 85 -16.41 -7.40 1.34
C GLN A 85 -15.08 -7.71 0.64
N ILE A 86 -14.97 -7.25 -0.60
CA ILE A 86 -13.75 -7.31 -1.39
C ILE A 86 -12.69 -6.40 -0.75
N TYR A 87 -11.58 -6.98 -0.29
CA TYR A 87 -10.44 -6.24 0.27
C TYR A 87 -9.32 -6.06 -0.74
N LYS A 88 -8.87 -4.81 -0.93
CA LYS A 88 -7.79 -4.48 -1.86
C LYS A 88 -6.43 -4.62 -1.17
N VAL A 89 -5.68 -5.65 -1.54
CA VAL A 89 -4.37 -5.97 -0.93
C VAL A 89 -3.26 -5.75 -1.96
N VAL A 90 -2.24 -4.99 -1.59
CA VAL A 90 -1.12 -4.65 -2.50
C VAL A 90 0.18 -5.32 -2.05
N LEU A 91 0.85 -6.02 -2.97
CA LEU A 91 2.19 -6.55 -2.76
C LEU A 91 3.25 -5.46 -3.02
N LEU A 92 4.15 -5.26 -2.07
CA LEU A 92 5.30 -4.36 -2.14
C LEU A 92 6.59 -5.15 -1.87
N GLY A 93 7.73 -4.71 -2.39
CA GLY A 93 9.02 -5.36 -2.14
C GLY A 93 10.12 -4.89 -3.09
N GLU A 94 11.21 -5.64 -3.14
CA GLU A 94 12.29 -5.50 -4.12
C GLU A 94 12.17 -6.60 -5.20
N HIS A 95 12.88 -6.45 -6.32
CA HIS A 95 12.81 -7.40 -7.42
C HIS A 95 13.30 -8.81 -7.03
N GLY A 96 12.63 -9.85 -7.54
CA GLY A 96 13.03 -11.24 -7.30
C GLY A 96 12.77 -11.80 -5.89
N VAL A 97 12.14 -11.04 -4.97
CA VAL A 97 11.77 -11.55 -3.63
C VAL A 97 10.64 -12.58 -3.64
N GLY A 98 9.92 -12.75 -4.76
CA GLY A 98 8.87 -13.76 -4.94
C GLY A 98 7.43 -13.28 -4.72
N LYS A 99 7.15 -11.98 -4.90
CA LYS A 99 5.78 -11.41 -4.84
C LYS A 99 4.82 -12.15 -5.77
N SER A 100 5.15 -12.24 -7.06
CA SER A 100 4.36 -12.95 -8.09
C SER A 100 4.21 -14.45 -7.82
N SER A 101 5.15 -15.07 -7.10
CA SER A 101 5.03 -16.47 -6.67
C SER A 101 3.95 -16.62 -5.61
N LEU A 102 3.98 -15.77 -4.57
CA LEU A 102 2.91 -15.72 -3.56
C LEU A 102 1.55 -15.35 -4.19
N ALA A 103 1.56 -14.47 -5.20
CA ALA A 103 0.35 -14.06 -5.91
C ALA A 103 -0.30 -15.18 -6.75
N ARG A 104 0.49 -16.01 -7.46
CA ARG A 104 -0.02 -17.16 -8.23
C ARG A 104 -0.55 -18.29 -7.33
N ILE A 105 0.15 -18.60 -6.24
CA ILE A 105 -0.32 -19.53 -5.22
C ILE A 105 -1.64 -19.02 -4.61
N PHE A 106 -1.73 -17.71 -4.36
CA PHE A 106 -2.97 -17.07 -3.91
C PHE A 106 -4.09 -17.15 -4.96
N GLY A 107 -3.80 -16.94 -6.25
CA GLY A 107 -4.80 -17.06 -7.32
C GLY A 107 -5.29 -18.50 -7.57
N GLY A 108 -4.49 -19.51 -7.21
CA GLY A 108 -4.80 -20.92 -7.52
C GLY A 108 -4.33 -21.39 -8.90
N VAL A 109 -3.46 -20.61 -9.55
CA VAL A 109 -2.99 -20.82 -10.93
C VAL A 109 -2.18 -22.11 -11.09
N GLU A 110 -1.72 -22.73 -9.98
CA GLU A 110 -1.04 -24.02 -9.98
C GLU A 110 -1.99 -25.23 -9.85
N ASP A 111 -3.26 -25.02 -9.43
CA ASP A 111 -4.25 -26.09 -9.16
C ASP A 111 -5.41 -26.14 -10.17
N SER A 112 -5.72 -25.04 -10.88
CA SER A 112 -6.89 -24.97 -11.77
C SER A 112 -6.68 -24.11 -13.02
N SER A 113 -7.12 -24.61 -14.18
CA SER A 113 -7.04 -23.97 -15.49
C SER A 113 -7.96 -22.76 -15.70
N ASP A 114 -8.91 -22.55 -14.79
CA ASP A 114 -10.10 -21.74 -15.03
C ASP A 114 -10.00 -20.35 -14.38
N CYS A 115 -8.84 -20.01 -13.83
CA CYS A 115 -8.52 -18.67 -13.35
C CYS A 115 -8.17 -17.76 -14.53
N GLU A 116 -9.08 -16.88 -14.96
CA GLU A 116 -8.75 -15.86 -15.97
C GLU A 116 -7.66 -14.91 -15.44
N GLU A 117 -6.40 -15.10 -15.89
CA GLU A 117 -5.25 -14.26 -15.52
C GLU A 117 -5.43 -12.84 -16.09
N THR A 118 -6.20 -12.03 -15.36
CA THR A 118 -6.57 -10.64 -15.67
C THR A 118 -5.38 -9.71 -15.36
N GLY A 119 -4.24 -10.02 -15.98
CA GLY A 119 -2.95 -9.42 -15.72
C GLY A 119 -2.46 -9.66 -14.29
N ASN A 120 -1.74 -8.67 -13.75
CA ASN A 120 -1.10 -8.69 -12.43
C ASN A 120 -2.08 -8.50 -11.25
N THR A 121 -3.31 -8.97 -11.38
CA THR A 121 -4.36 -8.86 -10.35
C THR A 121 -5.06 -10.19 -10.17
N TYR A 122 -5.16 -10.67 -8.94
CA TYR A 122 -5.74 -11.97 -8.60
C TYR A 122 -6.91 -11.78 -7.62
N ASP A 123 -8.08 -12.33 -7.92
CA ASP A 123 -9.23 -12.34 -7.01
C ASP A 123 -9.45 -13.76 -6.47
N ARG A 124 -9.77 -13.89 -5.17
CA ARG A 124 -10.18 -15.15 -4.56
C ARG A 124 -10.99 -14.90 -3.30
N SER A 125 -12.10 -15.62 -3.14
CA SER A 125 -12.76 -15.80 -1.84
C SER A 125 -11.94 -16.73 -0.94
N LEU A 126 -11.82 -16.34 0.34
CA LEU A 126 -11.37 -17.18 1.45
C LEU A 126 -12.46 -17.20 2.53
N ILE A 127 -12.66 -18.35 3.18
CA ILE A 127 -13.41 -18.42 4.44
C ILE A 127 -12.40 -18.18 5.58
N VAL A 128 -12.62 -17.13 6.36
CA VAL A 128 -11.75 -16.77 7.49
C VAL A 128 -12.63 -16.55 8.71
N ASP A 129 -12.39 -17.32 9.77
CA ASP A 129 -13.15 -17.28 11.03
C ASP A 129 -14.67 -17.40 10.78
N ASP A 130 -15.05 -18.45 10.02
CA ASP A 130 -16.41 -18.80 9.57
C ASP A 130 -17.15 -17.75 8.71
N GLU A 131 -16.48 -16.68 8.28
CA GLU A 131 -17.00 -15.62 7.41
C GLU A 131 -16.24 -15.59 6.07
N GLU A 132 -16.97 -15.67 4.95
CA GLU A 132 -16.40 -15.56 3.60
C GLU A 132 -15.94 -14.11 3.30
N THR A 133 -14.84 -13.97 2.58
CA THR A 133 -14.23 -12.68 2.24
C THR A 133 -13.41 -12.82 0.97
N SER A 134 -13.67 -11.96 -0.01
CA SER A 134 -12.89 -11.89 -1.26
C SER A 134 -11.69 -10.95 -1.10
N ILE A 135 -10.55 -11.32 -1.67
CA ILE A 135 -9.34 -10.50 -1.67
C ILE A 135 -8.95 -10.23 -3.12
N LEU A 136 -8.89 -8.94 -3.48
CA LEU A 136 -8.34 -8.48 -4.75
C LEU A 136 -6.88 -8.09 -4.54
N LEU A 137 -5.98 -8.99 -4.96
CA LEU A 137 -4.54 -8.94 -4.73
C LEU A 137 -3.80 -8.35 -5.95
N TYR A 138 -3.08 -7.25 -5.75
CA TYR A 138 -2.34 -6.54 -6.80
C TYR A 138 -0.83 -6.81 -6.74
N ASP A 139 -0.24 -7.36 -7.81
CA ASP A 139 1.20 -7.61 -8.00
C ASP A 139 1.81 -6.69 -9.08
N ILE A 140 1.49 -5.39 -8.97
CA ILE A 140 1.78 -4.35 -9.98
C ILE A 140 3.04 -3.51 -9.67
N TRP A 141 3.62 -3.66 -8.47
CA TRP A 141 4.63 -2.74 -7.90
C TRP A 141 5.91 -2.56 -8.74
N GLU A 142 6.27 -3.57 -9.53
CA GLU A 142 7.46 -3.59 -10.40
C GLU A 142 7.15 -3.65 -11.90
N GLN A 143 5.88 -3.67 -12.29
CA GLN A 143 5.46 -3.81 -13.68
C GLN A 143 5.79 -2.56 -14.53
N ASP A 144 5.79 -1.39 -13.89
CA ASP A 144 6.25 -0.13 -14.47
C ASP A 144 7.06 0.65 -13.42
N ASN A 145 8.15 1.28 -13.86
CA ASN A 145 9.00 2.11 -13.03
C ASN A 145 8.53 3.58 -12.96
N SER A 146 7.41 3.94 -13.60
CA SER A 146 6.81 5.26 -13.42
C SER A 146 6.48 5.56 -11.96
N GLY A 147 6.87 6.76 -11.51
CA GLY A 147 6.59 7.21 -10.14
C GLY A 147 5.10 7.29 -9.84
N TRP A 148 4.27 7.54 -10.85
CA TRP A 148 2.81 7.62 -10.74
C TRP A 148 2.17 6.30 -10.31
N LEU A 149 2.57 5.17 -10.92
CA LEU A 149 2.03 3.86 -10.53
C LEU A 149 2.38 3.55 -9.07
N LYS A 150 3.62 3.83 -8.65
CA LYS A 150 4.08 3.61 -7.27
C LYS A 150 3.36 4.50 -6.26
N ASP A 151 3.09 5.75 -6.61
CA ASP A 151 2.25 6.69 -5.85
C ASP A 151 0.80 6.19 -5.71
N GLN A 152 0.24 5.59 -6.76
CA GLN A 152 -1.11 5.01 -6.73
C GLN A 152 -1.16 3.71 -5.92
N CYS A 153 -0.14 2.84 -6.03
CA CYS A 153 0.00 1.62 -5.24
C CYS A 153 -0.11 1.93 -3.75
N MET A 154 0.65 2.92 -3.24
CA MET A 154 0.63 3.35 -1.83
C MET A 154 -0.70 3.99 -1.37
N ARG A 155 -1.68 4.19 -2.26
CA ARG A 155 -2.97 4.85 -1.99
C ARG A 155 -4.19 3.97 -2.27
N MET A 156 -4.06 2.86 -3.00
CA MET A 156 -5.19 2.02 -3.40
C MET A 156 -5.53 0.89 -2.41
N GLY A 157 -4.55 0.37 -1.66
CA GLY A 157 -4.74 -0.79 -0.79
C GLY A 157 -5.45 -0.46 0.52
N ASP A 158 -6.44 -1.29 0.87
CA ASP A 158 -6.98 -1.47 2.22
C ASP A 158 -5.96 -2.15 3.15
N ALA A 159 -5.04 -2.93 2.57
CA ALA A 159 -3.94 -3.58 3.27
C ALA A 159 -2.70 -3.73 2.39
N TYR A 160 -1.53 -3.93 3.01
CA TYR A 160 -0.26 -4.11 2.30
C TYR A 160 0.53 -5.29 2.84
N ILE A 161 1.17 -6.01 1.94
CA ILE A 161 2.11 -7.08 2.24
C ILE A 161 3.47 -6.64 1.70
N ILE A 162 4.44 -6.43 2.59
CA ILE A 162 5.79 -5.98 2.23
C ILE A 162 6.72 -7.21 2.29
N VAL A 163 7.15 -7.68 1.13
CA VAL A 163 7.91 -8.93 0.97
C VAL A 163 9.40 -8.63 0.80
N TYR A 164 10.23 -9.37 1.54
CA TYR A 164 11.67 -9.46 1.33
C TYR A 164 12.08 -10.95 1.22
N SER A 165 13.32 -11.20 0.77
CA SER A 165 13.90 -12.54 0.69
C SER A 165 14.82 -12.74 1.89
N VAL A 166 14.66 -13.81 2.69
CA VAL A 166 15.55 -14.05 3.85
C VAL A 166 17.01 -14.30 3.44
N THR A 167 17.25 -14.50 2.15
CA THR A 167 18.56 -14.71 1.50
C THR A 167 19.13 -13.47 0.81
N ASP A 168 18.56 -12.28 1.05
CA ASP A 168 19.02 -11.03 0.45
C ASP A 168 18.74 -9.89 1.44
N LYS A 169 19.78 -9.44 2.13
CA LYS A 169 19.71 -8.34 3.08
C LYS A 169 19.35 -6.99 2.44
N SER A 170 19.73 -6.75 1.19
CA SER A 170 19.34 -5.54 0.44
C SER A 170 17.82 -5.46 0.31
N SER A 171 17.17 -6.59 0.00
CA SER A 171 15.69 -6.65 -0.09
C SER A 171 14.99 -6.35 1.26
N PHE A 172 15.62 -6.66 2.39
CA PHE A 172 15.10 -6.38 3.73
C PHE A 172 15.28 -4.90 4.15
N GLU A 173 16.43 -4.32 3.82
CA GLU A 173 16.66 -2.88 3.95
C GLU A 173 15.68 -2.10 3.05
N LYS A 174 15.39 -2.61 1.86
CA LYS A 174 14.35 -2.05 0.97
C LYS A 174 12.94 -2.15 1.56
N ALA A 175 12.55 -3.31 2.10
CA ALA A 175 11.25 -3.47 2.76
C ALA A 175 11.04 -2.47 3.91
N SER A 176 12.12 -2.16 4.64
CA SER A 176 12.14 -1.14 5.68
C SER A 176 11.93 0.28 5.11
N GLU A 177 12.58 0.61 3.98
CA GLU A 177 12.35 1.87 3.26
C GLU A 177 10.89 1.99 2.78
N LEU A 178 10.33 0.94 2.18
CA LEU A 178 8.96 0.91 1.66
C LEU A 178 7.92 1.14 2.77
N ARG A 179 8.13 0.56 3.96
CA ARG A 179 7.28 0.83 5.14
C ARG A 179 7.34 2.30 5.58
N ILE A 180 8.50 2.95 5.49
CA ILE A 180 8.66 4.38 5.77
C ILE A 180 7.96 5.24 4.71
N GLN A 181 8.10 4.90 3.42
CA GLN A 181 7.42 5.59 2.31
C GLN A 181 5.89 5.48 2.44
N LEU A 182 5.37 4.27 2.66
CA LEU A 182 3.93 4.02 2.84
C LEU A 182 3.38 4.79 4.06
N ARG A 183 4.10 4.80 5.19
CA ARG A 183 3.73 5.62 6.37
C ARG A 183 3.70 7.12 6.06
N ARG A 184 4.59 7.64 5.19
CA ARG A 184 4.58 9.05 4.77
C ARG A 184 3.39 9.36 3.85
N ALA A 185 2.98 8.42 3.00
CA ALA A 185 1.82 8.57 2.11
C ALA A 185 0.46 8.46 2.85
N ARG A 186 0.40 7.65 3.92
CA ARG A 186 -0.85 7.25 4.60
C ARG A 186 -0.92 7.68 6.09
N GLN A 187 -0.38 8.85 6.43
CA GLN A 187 -0.12 9.28 7.82
C GLN A 187 -1.34 9.28 8.77
N SER A 188 -2.55 9.45 8.25
CA SER A 188 -3.81 9.50 9.01
C SER A 188 -4.56 8.16 9.07
N GLU A 189 -4.03 7.11 8.45
CA GLU A 189 -4.71 5.83 8.27
C GLU A 189 -4.01 4.71 9.07
N ASN A 190 -4.73 4.07 10.00
CA ASN A 190 -4.27 2.83 10.61
C ASN A 190 -4.53 1.67 9.64
N ILE A 191 -3.57 1.42 8.75
CA ILE A 191 -3.67 0.38 7.72
C ILE A 191 -3.03 -0.93 8.21
N PRO A 192 -3.68 -2.10 7.99
CA PRO A 192 -3.07 -3.40 8.23
C PRO A 192 -1.91 -3.66 7.26
N ILE A 193 -0.74 -3.94 7.83
CA ILE A 193 0.50 -4.15 7.08
C ILE A 193 1.24 -5.36 7.69
N ILE A 194 1.63 -6.30 6.82
CA ILE A 194 2.41 -7.49 7.19
C ILE A 194 3.77 -7.43 6.48
N LEU A 195 4.84 -7.59 7.25
CA LEU A 195 6.21 -7.80 6.76
C LEU A 195 6.42 -9.31 6.57
N VAL A 196 6.91 -9.71 5.39
CA VAL A 196 7.03 -11.13 5.00
C VAL A 196 8.47 -11.46 4.62
N GLY A 197 9.09 -12.33 5.42
CA GLY A 197 10.37 -12.96 5.08
C GLY A 197 10.14 -14.21 4.22
N ASN A 198 10.15 -14.05 2.89
CA ASN A 198 9.94 -15.15 1.95
C ASN A 198 11.23 -15.95 1.71
N LYS A 199 11.07 -17.15 1.12
CA LYS A 199 12.13 -18.14 0.86
C LYS A 199 12.73 -18.73 2.14
N SER A 200 11.92 -18.90 3.19
CA SER A 200 12.35 -19.43 4.49
C SER A 200 12.95 -20.85 4.44
N ASP A 201 12.72 -21.57 3.34
CA ASP A 201 13.29 -22.86 2.97
C ASP A 201 14.80 -22.81 2.68
N LEU A 202 15.33 -21.67 2.23
CA LEU A 202 16.73 -21.51 1.83
C LEU A 202 17.68 -21.27 3.03
N VAL A 203 17.53 -22.07 4.09
CA VAL A 203 18.18 -21.92 5.40
C VAL A 203 19.72 -21.76 5.31
N ARG A 204 20.37 -22.44 4.37
CA ARG A 204 21.84 -22.37 4.17
C ARG A 204 22.32 -21.06 3.52
N SER A 205 21.41 -20.32 2.89
CA SER A 205 21.68 -19.04 2.20
C SER A 205 21.02 -17.87 2.92
N ARG A 206 20.60 -18.05 4.18
CA ARG A 206 19.93 -17.03 4.98
C ARG A 206 20.92 -15.93 5.39
N GLU A 207 20.61 -14.70 4.99
CA GLU A 207 21.33 -13.48 5.39
C GLU A 207 20.59 -12.73 6.51
N VAL A 208 19.26 -12.81 6.54
CA VAL A 208 18.39 -12.10 7.50
C VAL A 208 17.79 -13.09 8.48
N SER A 209 17.97 -12.83 9.78
CA SER A 209 17.45 -13.72 10.83
C SER A 209 15.96 -13.51 11.09
N LYS A 210 15.29 -14.53 11.63
CA LYS A 210 13.87 -14.44 12.02
C LYS A 210 13.65 -13.37 13.11
N ASP A 211 14.61 -13.24 14.02
CA ASP A 211 14.55 -12.27 15.12
C ASP A 211 14.78 -10.83 14.63
N GLU A 212 15.66 -10.62 13.65
CA GLU A 212 15.87 -9.35 12.95
C GLU A 212 14.61 -8.90 12.20
N GLY A 213 13.95 -9.81 11.47
CA GLY A 213 12.66 -9.56 10.82
C GLY A 213 11.53 -9.24 11.80
N SER A 214 11.46 -9.99 12.91
CA SER A 214 10.49 -9.78 13.99
C SER A 214 10.70 -8.44 14.70
N ALA A 215 11.94 -8.10 15.07
CA ALA A 215 12.28 -6.83 15.71
C ALA A 215 12.00 -5.63 14.78
N CYS A 216 12.32 -5.75 13.49
CA CYS A 216 11.98 -4.75 12.47
C CYS A 216 10.46 -4.51 12.39
N ALA A 217 9.65 -5.57 12.37
CA ALA A 217 8.20 -5.44 12.39
C ALA A 217 7.66 -4.76 13.67
N VAL A 218 8.24 -5.05 14.85
CA VAL A 218 7.89 -4.38 16.10
C VAL A 218 8.25 -2.89 16.06
N VAL A 219 9.45 -2.53 15.58
CA VAL A 219 9.91 -1.13 15.44
C VAL A 219 8.99 -0.33 14.51
N PHE A 220 8.47 -0.96 13.45
CA PHE A 220 7.63 -0.27 12.48
C PHE A 220 6.13 -0.27 12.77
N ASP A 221 5.62 -1.10 13.68
CA ASP A 221 4.20 -1.46 13.85
C ASP A 221 3.62 -2.22 12.63
N CYS A 222 4.23 -3.36 12.32
CA CYS A 222 3.77 -4.38 11.38
C CYS A 222 3.39 -5.66 12.13
N LYS A 223 2.66 -6.58 11.48
CA LYS A 223 2.80 -8.01 11.79
C LYS A 223 3.98 -8.61 11.01
N PHE A 224 4.48 -9.77 11.44
CA PHE A 224 5.58 -10.48 10.80
C PHE A 224 5.23 -11.95 10.60
N ILE A 225 5.61 -12.49 9.44
CA ILE A 225 5.53 -13.91 9.14
C ILE A 225 6.69 -14.29 8.20
N GLU A 226 7.18 -15.53 8.31
CA GLU A 226 8.13 -16.10 7.35
C GLU A 226 7.40 -17.12 6.48
N THR A 227 7.60 -17.05 5.16
CA THR A 227 6.93 -17.89 4.18
C THR A 227 7.92 -18.59 3.26
N SER A 228 7.47 -19.67 2.62
CA SER A 228 8.13 -20.22 1.45
C SER A 228 7.08 -20.44 0.37
N ALA A 229 7.15 -19.66 -0.71
CA ALA A 229 6.33 -19.90 -1.89
C ALA A 229 6.63 -21.29 -2.48
N SER A 230 7.91 -21.67 -2.58
CA SER A 230 8.40 -22.96 -3.12
C SER A 230 7.90 -24.20 -2.36
N LEU A 231 7.52 -24.06 -1.08
CA LEU A 231 6.97 -25.14 -0.25
C LEU A 231 5.53 -24.88 0.23
N HIS A 232 4.85 -23.86 -0.32
CA HIS A 232 3.55 -23.33 0.13
C HIS A 232 3.44 -23.01 1.65
N HIS A 233 4.57 -22.93 2.35
CA HIS A 233 4.66 -22.81 3.80
C HIS A 233 4.23 -21.41 4.28
N ASN A 234 3.29 -21.38 5.23
CA ASN A 234 2.66 -20.18 5.81
C ASN A 234 1.96 -19.25 4.79
N VAL A 235 1.74 -19.69 3.55
CA VAL A 235 1.10 -18.85 2.52
C VAL A 235 -0.38 -18.63 2.83
N ARG A 236 -1.10 -19.65 3.31
CA ARG A 236 -2.49 -19.49 3.78
C ARG A 236 -2.57 -18.54 4.97
N ASP A 237 -1.73 -18.74 5.99
CA ASP A 237 -1.70 -17.96 7.22
C ASP A 237 -1.42 -16.47 6.98
N LEU A 238 -0.65 -16.13 5.94
CA LEU A 238 -0.44 -14.76 5.48
C LEU A 238 -1.75 -14.10 5.01
N PHE A 239 -2.55 -14.78 4.18
CA PHE A 239 -3.78 -14.21 3.62
C PHE A 239 -4.97 -14.27 4.59
N GLU A 240 -5.11 -15.32 5.40
CA GLU A 240 -6.05 -15.25 6.54
C GLU A 240 -5.63 -14.16 7.54
N GLY A 241 -4.31 -14.02 7.75
CA GLY A 241 -3.72 -12.99 8.60
C GLY A 241 -4.03 -11.57 8.14
N ILE A 242 -3.99 -11.28 6.83
CA ILE A 242 -4.33 -9.95 6.32
C ILE A 242 -5.83 -9.65 6.53
N VAL A 243 -6.72 -10.62 6.27
CA VAL A 243 -8.17 -10.48 6.53
C VAL A 243 -8.46 -10.19 7.99
N ARG A 244 -7.92 -11.00 8.92
CA ARG A 244 -8.05 -10.77 10.37
C ARG A 244 -7.54 -9.39 10.78
N GLN A 245 -6.41 -8.93 10.20
CA GLN A 245 -5.86 -7.60 10.49
C GLN A 245 -6.69 -6.44 9.91
N ILE A 246 -7.47 -6.66 8.85
CA ILE A 246 -8.43 -5.69 8.30
C ILE A 246 -9.68 -5.61 9.17
N ARG A 247 -10.36 -6.74 9.44
CA ARG A 247 -11.61 -6.77 10.24
C ARG A 247 -11.44 -6.09 11.59
N LEU A 248 -10.40 -6.50 12.36
CA LEU A 248 -10.04 -5.88 13.66
C LEU A 248 -9.90 -4.34 13.61
N ARG A 249 -9.44 -3.78 12.48
CA ARG A 249 -9.30 -2.33 12.30
C ARG A 249 -10.60 -1.64 11.87
N LYS A 250 -11.45 -2.31 11.08
CA LYS A 250 -12.80 -1.83 10.77
C LYS A 250 -13.65 -1.76 12.04
N ASP A 251 -13.67 -2.82 12.85
CA ASP A 251 -14.42 -2.90 14.11
C ASP A 251 -13.98 -1.80 15.10
N SER A 252 -12.66 -1.66 15.28
CA SER A 252 -12.06 -0.62 16.12
C SER A 252 -12.44 0.79 15.67
N LYS A 253 -12.57 1.03 14.36
CA LYS A 253 -12.98 2.32 13.79
C LYS A 253 -14.47 2.57 14.02
N GLU A 254 -15.31 1.56 13.83
CA GLU A 254 -16.76 1.70 14.02
C GLU A 254 -17.14 1.85 15.50
N GLU A 255 -16.53 1.09 16.41
CA GLU A 255 -16.82 1.22 17.83
C GLU A 255 -16.47 2.63 18.36
N ASN A 256 -15.34 3.19 17.93
CA ASN A 256 -14.96 4.56 18.26
C ASN A 256 -15.93 5.61 17.65
N ALA A 257 -16.45 5.38 16.44
CA ALA A 257 -17.49 6.22 15.86
C ALA A 257 -18.81 6.15 16.66
N ARG A 258 -19.27 4.93 17.03
CA ARG A 258 -20.45 4.68 17.88
C ARG A 258 -20.31 5.33 19.26
N ARG A 259 -19.11 5.27 19.87
CA ARG A 259 -18.75 5.94 21.15
C ARG A 259 -18.83 7.48 21.00
N MET A 260 -18.21 8.04 19.97
CA MET A 260 -18.24 9.50 19.70
C MET A 260 -19.65 10.03 19.44
N ALA A 261 -20.47 9.31 18.65
CA ALA A 261 -21.85 9.69 18.38
C ALA A 261 -22.70 9.74 19.66
N ASN A 262 -22.56 8.74 20.54
CA ASN A 262 -23.25 8.73 21.82
C ASN A 262 -22.81 9.87 22.76
N CYS A 263 -21.52 10.25 22.77
CA CYS A 263 -21.05 11.41 23.53
C CYS A 263 -21.70 12.72 23.04
N LYS A 264 -21.65 12.98 21.73
CA LYS A 264 -22.30 14.15 21.10
C LYS A 264 -23.81 14.20 21.38
N ARG A 265 -24.49 13.04 21.40
CA ARG A 265 -25.92 12.93 21.76
C ARG A 265 -26.19 13.26 23.23
N ARG A 266 -25.36 12.81 24.18
CA ARG A 266 -25.51 13.16 25.61
C ARG A 266 -25.27 14.65 25.86
N GLU A 267 -24.32 15.27 25.16
CA GLU A 267 -24.11 16.72 25.20
C GLU A 267 -25.31 17.52 24.68
N SER A 268 -25.86 17.16 23.51
CA SER A 268 -26.97 17.90 22.93
C SER A 268 -28.23 17.80 23.79
N ILE A 269 -28.49 16.63 24.40
CA ILE A 269 -29.55 16.44 25.39
C ILE A 269 -29.34 17.33 26.62
N SER A 270 -28.13 17.35 27.21
CA SER A 270 -27.89 18.18 28.42
C SER A 270 -27.98 19.69 28.12
N LYS A 271 -27.52 20.13 26.94
CA LYS A 271 -27.67 21.51 26.44
C LYS A 271 -29.14 21.87 26.20
N LYS A 272 -29.95 20.95 25.65
CA LYS A 272 -31.41 21.12 25.45
C LYS A 272 -32.16 21.17 26.79
N ALA A 273 -31.80 20.30 27.75
CA ALA A 273 -32.37 20.28 29.10
C ALA A 273 -32.04 21.56 29.90
N LYS A 274 -30.79 22.03 29.88
CA LYS A 274 -30.41 23.32 30.50
C LYS A 274 -31.21 24.50 29.93
N ARG A 275 -31.41 24.55 28.61
CA ARG A 275 -32.26 25.57 27.95
C ARG A 275 -33.73 25.48 28.38
N PHE A 276 -34.28 24.27 28.50
CA PHE A 276 -35.66 24.06 28.95
C PHE A 276 -35.87 24.47 30.41
N LEU A 277 -34.99 24.03 31.31
CA LEU A 277 -35.03 24.38 32.75
C LEU A 277 -34.87 25.88 32.96
N GLY A 278 -33.94 26.55 32.27
CA GLY A 278 -33.81 28.01 32.31
C GLY A 278 -35.11 28.73 31.90
N ARG A 279 -35.79 28.24 30.84
CA ARG A 279 -37.08 28.77 30.37
C ARG A 279 -38.23 28.53 31.35
N MET A 280 -38.18 27.47 32.16
CA MET A 280 -39.12 27.22 33.26
C MET A 280 -38.85 28.13 34.48
N VAL A 281 -37.59 28.26 34.91
CA VAL A 281 -37.21 29.10 36.05
C VAL A 281 -37.54 30.57 35.78
N ALA A 282 -37.23 31.07 34.58
CA ALA A 282 -37.62 32.40 34.13
C ALA A 282 -39.15 32.63 34.15
N ARG A 283 -39.97 31.59 33.88
CA ARG A 283 -41.43 31.67 33.96
C ARG A 283 -41.98 31.66 35.39
N LYS A 284 -41.34 30.95 36.33
CA LYS A 284 -41.77 30.92 37.75
C LYS A 284 -41.36 32.18 38.53
N ASN A 285 -40.25 32.85 38.17
CA ASN A 285 -39.70 33.94 38.99
C ASN A 285 -40.11 35.36 38.52
N LYS A 286 -41.41 35.67 38.53
CA LYS A 286 -41.99 36.95 38.07
C LYS A 286 -41.46 38.23 38.77
N LYS A 287 -40.65 38.14 39.83
CA LYS A 287 -40.13 39.29 40.58
C LYS A 287 -38.70 39.73 40.21
N MET A 288 -38.02 39.05 39.28
CA MET A 288 -36.65 39.39 38.83
C MET A 288 -36.60 39.86 37.36
N ALA A 289 -37.49 40.79 37.00
CA ALA A 289 -37.62 41.33 35.65
C ALA A 289 -37.34 42.85 35.57
N PHE A 290 -36.28 43.34 36.24
CA PHE A 290 -35.87 44.75 36.13
C PHE A 290 -34.36 44.95 36.32
N ARG A 291 -33.83 46.03 35.71
CA ARG A 291 -32.42 46.50 35.79
C ARG A 291 -31.33 45.57 35.24
N GLN A 292 -31.41 45.25 33.95
CA GLN A 292 -30.22 45.36 33.10
C GLN A 292 -30.21 46.76 32.47
N LYS A 293 -29.80 47.79 33.25
CA LYS A 293 -29.54 49.13 32.71
C LYS A 293 -28.09 49.18 32.21
N SER A 294 -27.92 49.43 30.92
CA SER A 294 -26.61 49.69 30.32
C SER A 294 -25.90 50.83 31.05
N LYS A 295 -24.60 50.65 31.35
CA LYS A 295 -23.72 51.77 31.68
C LYS A 295 -22.83 52.06 30.48
N SER A 296 -23.09 53.21 29.86
CA SER A 296 -22.07 53.93 29.08
C SER A 296 -21.08 54.60 30.05
N CYS A 297 -20.13 55.35 29.48
CA CYS A 297 -19.02 56.06 30.14
C CYS A 297 -17.87 55.13 30.61
N HIS A 298 -16.59 55.47 30.39
CA HIS A 298 -16.07 56.60 29.60
C HIS A 298 -14.66 56.28 29.05
N ASP A 299 -14.21 57.18 28.18
CA ASP A 299 -12.82 57.32 27.73
C ASP A 299 -11.85 57.48 28.92
N LEU A 300 -10.70 56.81 28.83
CA LEU A 300 -9.48 57.13 29.58
C LEU A 300 -8.29 56.85 28.67
N SER A 301 -7.58 57.92 28.33
CA SER A 301 -6.35 57.92 27.55
C SER A 301 -5.15 58.29 28.44
N VAL A 302 -3.93 57.94 27.98
CA VAL A 302 -2.63 58.30 28.59
C VAL A 302 -2.33 57.54 29.90
N LEU A 303 -1.15 56.99 30.17
CA LEU A 303 0.14 56.94 29.42
C LEU A 303 0.33 55.62 28.67
#